data_AF-A0AAV5AAD2-F1
#
_entry.id   AF-A0AAV5AAD2-F1
#
_cell.length_a   1.000
_cell.length_b   1.000
_cell.length_c   1.000
_cell.angle_alpha   90.00
_cell.angle_beta   90.00
_cell.angle_gamma   90.00
#
_symmetry.space_group_name_H-M   'P 1'
#
loop_
_entity.id
_entity.type
_entity.pdbx_description
1 polymer ?
#
loop_
_entity_poly.entity_id
_entity_poly.type
_entity_poly.pdbx_seq_one_letter_code
_entity_poly.pdbx_strand_id
1 'polypeptide(L)'
;MGSEVDPPAFTPGFYNPSQAQTRQLTLPSYASVTADISYDIWDRFFTVAEASEIVADAKKRLALLDLELEKKSKELKKYKENTTKLFKDLHRGRSALEVIQRPLNVLRRIPSQGSQADEKGAKQREDFEASHRVESQLQEEVSVLEEQKHELQYKIDMNVSLASEMDQVFELVAGRAAASLQNDDNDIKSAEEDLARRSNSYSTAEESVSNFHRARVTVQHAHHYYTDVLQILDAIRGTALGRAALGGVSEISKNRDYQDASVIAGKAQICFNETIRVITPHIARIPPDVLPDFEKVKELGLLQATKIYGLMYGWQQKVDGVSELWINDMVASLKLMLQKQETAYGCLSRFAVWVQDEVPVIESEVHDSRLQKVAAQKKLVGLWKENCRMQVS
;
A
#
# COMPACT_ATOMS: atom_id res chain seq x y z
N MET A 1 -30.51 -17.03 28.47
CA MET A 1 -30.51 -15.87 29.38
C MET A 1 -29.11 -15.28 29.36
N GLY A 2 -28.93 -14.25 28.56
CA GLY A 2 -27.73 -13.44 28.45
C GLY A 2 -28.19 -12.16 27.77
N SER A 3 -28.38 -11.11 28.55
CA SER A 3 -28.90 -9.81 28.08
C SER A 3 -27.80 -9.11 27.29
N GLU A 4 -28.01 -9.01 25.98
CA GLU A 4 -27.29 -8.14 25.08
C GLU A 4 -27.60 -6.69 25.52
N VAL A 5 -26.63 -6.01 26.10
CA VAL A 5 -26.74 -4.60 26.48
C VAL A 5 -26.25 -3.79 25.28
N ASP A 6 -27.18 -3.24 24.53
CA ASP A 6 -26.86 -2.25 23.50
C ASP A 6 -26.17 -1.03 24.15
N PRO A 7 -25.06 -0.53 23.60
CA PRO A 7 -24.47 0.72 24.07
C PRO A 7 -25.43 1.89 23.79
N PRO A 8 -25.38 2.97 24.61
CA PRO A 8 -26.27 4.11 24.44
C PRO A 8 -26.10 4.72 23.05
N ALA A 9 -27.21 4.80 22.31
CA ALA A 9 -27.28 5.51 21.05
C ALA A 9 -27.06 7.01 21.33
N PHE A 10 -25.96 7.56 20.83
CA PHE A 10 -25.78 9.01 20.79
C PHE A 10 -26.82 9.60 19.84
N THR A 11 -27.79 10.31 20.39
CA THR A 11 -28.74 11.13 19.62
C THR A 11 -27.96 12.14 18.78
N PRO A 12 -27.98 12.05 17.44
CA PRO A 12 -27.42 13.09 16.60
C PRO A 12 -28.40 14.26 16.64
N GLY A 13 -28.10 15.25 17.48
CA GLY A 13 -28.73 16.56 17.39
C GLY A 13 -28.38 17.15 16.03
N PHE A 14 -29.40 17.38 15.19
CA PHE A 14 -29.27 18.07 13.92
C PHE A 14 -28.55 19.41 14.11
N TYR A 15 -27.30 19.51 13.65
CA TYR A 15 -26.67 20.79 13.40
C TYR A 15 -26.49 20.94 11.89
N ASN A 16 -27.41 21.68 11.29
CA ASN A 16 -27.35 22.09 9.89
C ASN A 16 -26.62 23.44 9.84
N PRO A 17 -25.42 23.56 9.24
CA PRO A 17 -24.61 24.79 9.34
C PRO A 17 -25.17 25.98 8.54
N SER A 18 -26.27 25.82 7.80
CA SER A 18 -26.71 26.79 6.79
C SER A 18 -27.88 27.71 7.20
N GLN A 19 -28.26 27.79 8.48
CA GLN A 19 -29.26 28.76 8.95
C GLN A 19 -28.81 29.47 10.23
N ALA A 20 -27.72 30.24 10.14
CA ALA A 20 -27.46 31.33 11.07
C ALA A 20 -28.36 32.52 10.73
N GLN A 21 -29.64 32.46 11.13
CA GLN A 21 -30.46 33.66 11.26
C GLN A 21 -30.84 33.86 12.72
N THR A 22 -30.30 34.96 13.24
CA THR A 22 -30.53 35.65 14.51
C THR A 22 -31.93 35.43 15.10
N ARG A 23 -32.08 34.42 15.97
CA ARG A 23 -33.09 34.43 17.02
C ARG A 23 -32.37 34.54 18.36
N GLN A 24 -32.40 35.75 18.91
CA GLN A 24 -32.07 36.01 20.31
C GLN A 24 -33.05 35.23 21.19
N LEU A 25 -32.67 34.03 21.59
CA LEU A 25 -33.20 33.40 22.79
C LEU A 25 -32.36 33.95 23.94
N THR A 26 -32.98 34.83 24.74
CA THR A 26 -32.45 35.29 26.02
C THR A 26 -32.42 34.11 26.99
N LEU A 27 -31.35 33.33 26.95
CA LEU A 27 -30.93 32.45 28.03
C LEU A 27 -30.28 33.29 29.13
N PRO A 28 -30.50 32.96 30.42
CA PRO A 28 -29.86 33.65 31.52
C PRO A 28 -28.33 33.50 31.42
N SER A 29 -27.63 34.60 31.65
CA SER A 29 -26.18 34.78 31.70
C SER A 29 -25.36 33.53 32.10
N TYR A 30 -25.02 32.69 31.13
CA TYR A 30 -23.93 31.69 31.19
C TYR A 30 -22.64 32.19 30.51
N ALA A 31 -22.63 33.45 30.04
CA ALA A 31 -21.57 34.01 29.20
C ALA A 31 -20.24 34.28 29.92
N SER A 32 -20.17 34.18 31.26
CA SER A 32 -18.92 34.41 32.00
C SER A 32 -18.17 33.14 32.41
N VAL A 33 -18.77 31.95 32.28
CA VAL A 33 -18.11 30.67 32.62
C VAL A 33 -17.61 29.94 31.36
N THR A 34 -18.16 30.25 30.19
CA THR A 34 -17.71 29.68 28.91
C THR A 34 -16.48 30.39 28.32
N ALA A 35 -16.05 31.53 28.89
CA ALA A 35 -14.91 32.29 28.40
C ALA A 35 -13.54 31.76 28.89
N ASP A 36 -13.52 30.99 29.98
CA ASP A 36 -12.28 30.43 30.59
C ASP A 36 -12.13 28.92 30.39
N ILE A 37 -13.07 28.26 29.69
CA ILE A 37 -12.85 26.92 29.16
C ILE A 37 -11.95 27.12 27.94
N SER A 38 -10.63 27.08 28.16
CA SER A 38 -9.58 27.29 27.15
C SER A 38 -9.97 26.65 25.81
N TYR A 39 -9.62 27.33 24.72
CA TYR A 39 -9.70 26.82 23.34
C TYR A 39 -9.14 25.38 23.23
N ASP A 40 -8.20 25.00 24.10
CA ASP A 40 -7.62 23.66 24.24
C ASP A 40 -8.61 22.56 24.64
N ILE A 41 -9.63 22.87 25.44
CA ILE A 41 -10.67 21.89 25.83
C ILE A 41 -11.61 21.62 24.65
N TRP A 42 -11.87 22.64 23.83
CA TRP A 42 -12.64 22.50 22.60
C TRP A 42 -11.87 21.74 21.50
N ASP A 43 -10.57 22.00 21.33
CA ASP A 43 -9.70 21.25 20.40
C ASP A 43 -9.58 19.76 20.80
N ARG A 44 -9.61 19.46 22.11
CA ARG A 44 -9.70 18.07 22.61
C ARG A 44 -11.03 17.41 22.35
N PHE A 45 -12.13 18.16 22.34
CA PHE A 45 -13.44 17.62 21.96
C PHE A 45 -13.45 17.19 20.48
N PHE A 46 -12.71 17.90 19.62
CA PHE A 46 -12.47 17.46 18.25
C PHE A 46 -11.70 16.13 18.20
N THR A 47 -10.70 15.91 19.07
CA THR A 47 -9.98 14.62 19.11
C THR A 47 -10.85 13.43 19.57
N VAL A 48 -11.85 13.64 20.43
CA VAL A 48 -12.80 12.57 20.84
C VAL A 48 -13.82 12.30 19.74
N ALA A 49 -14.34 13.35 19.10
CA ALA A 49 -15.24 13.21 17.96
C ALA A 49 -14.56 12.52 16.76
N GLU A 50 -13.32 12.91 16.46
CA GLU A 50 -12.48 12.29 15.43
C GLU A 50 -12.14 10.83 15.77
N ALA A 51 -11.81 10.53 17.04
CA ALA A 51 -11.61 9.16 17.50
C ALA A 51 -12.89 8.31 17.36
N SER A 52 -14.06 8.88 17.62
CA SER A 52 -15.36 8.22 17.45
C SER A 52 -15.67 7.92 15.97
N GLU A 53 -15.36 8.86 15.07
CA GLU A 53 -15.48 8.65 13.62
C GLU A 53 -14.53 7.55 13.12
N ILE A 54 -13.27 7.57 13.57
CA ILE A 54 -12.27 6.54 13.27
C ILE A 54 -12.75 5.17 13.78
N VAL A 55 -13.31 5.09 14.98
CA VAL A 55 -13.86 3.85 15.53
C VAL A 55 -15.08 3.38 14.72
N ALA A 56 -15.95 4.29 14.30
CA ALA A 56 -17.12 3.95 13.49
C ALA A 56 -16.70 3.39 12.12
N ASP A 57 -15.71 4.00 11.46
CA ASP A 57 -15.19 3.51 10.19
C ASP A 57 -14.45 2.17 10.34
N ALA A 58 -13.63 2.04 11.38
CA ALA A 58 -12.95 0.78 11.72
C ALA A 58 -13.96 -0.36 11.98
N LYS A 59 -15.07 -0.09 12.69
CA LYS A 59 -16.15 -1.07 12.90
C LYS A 59 -16.83 -1.49 11.59
N LYS A 60 -17.04 -0.56 10.65
CA LYS A 60 -17.56 -0.91 9.31
C LYS A 60 -16.59 -1.81 8.56
N ARG A 61 -15.30 -1.49 8.59
CA ARG A 61 -14.26 -2.29 7.94
C ARG A 61 -14.12 -3.68 8.58
N LEU A 62 -14.26 -3.80 9.90
CA LEU A 62 -14.30 -5.07 10.61
C LEU A 62 -15.48 -5.93 10.13
N ALA A 63 -16.67 -5.34 9.99
CA ALA A 63 -17.85 -6.07 9.49
C ALA A 63 -17.68 -6.55 8.04
N LEU A 64 -16.97 -5.78 7.18
CA LEU A 64 -16.63 -6.22 5.83
C LEU A 64 -15.63 -7.38 5.84
N LEU A 65 -14.60 -7.32 6.69
CA LEU A 65 -13.63 -8.41 6.87
C LEU A 65 -14.31 -9.69 7.39
N ASP A 66 -15.26 -9.57 8.32
CA ASP A 66 -16.04 -10.72 8.80
C ASP A 66 -16.80 -11.41 7.67
N LEU A 67 -17.43 -10.63 6.79
CA LEU A 67 -18.18 -11.16 5.65
C LEU A 67 -17.25 -11.83 4.62
N GLU A 68 -16.08 -11.25 4.38
CA GLU A 68 -15.07 -11.82 3.48
C GLU A 68 -14.47 -13.12 4.05
N LEU A 69 -14.13 -13.12 5.34
CA LEU A 69 -13.62 -14.29 6.06
C LEU A 69 -14.65 -15.42 6.07
N GLU A 70 -15.94 -15.11 6.28
CA GLU A 70 -17.01 -16.09 6.19
C GLU A 70 -17.12 -16.70 4.77
N LYS A 71 -17.04 -15.87 3.74
CA LYS A 71 -17.05 -16.32 2.34
C LYS A 71 -15.86 -17.23 2.03
N LYS A 72 -14.64 -16.81 2.36
CA LYS A 72 -13.42 -17.57 2.12
C LYS A 72 -13.35 -18.86 2.93
N SER A 73 -13.83 -18.84 4.17
CA SER A 73 -13.94 -20.04 5.01
C SER A 73 -14.93 -21.06 4.43
N LYS A 74 -16.07 -20.60 3.87
CA LYS A 74 -17.02 -21.48 3.15
C LYS A 74 -16.39 -22.09 1.89
N GLU A 75 -15.64 -21.30 1.12
CA GLU A 75 -14.89 -21.79 -0.05
C GLU A 75 -13.84 -22.82 0.36
N LEU A 76 -13.01 -22.52 1.37
CA LEU A 76 -12.01 -23.44 1.90
C LEU A 76 -12.63 -24.77 2.37
N LYS A 77 -13.78 -24.72 3.07
CA LYS A 77 -14.50 -25.92 3.48
C LYS A 77 -14.92 -26.77 2.29
N LYS A 78 -15.46 -26.15 1.23
CA LYS A 78 -15.85 -26.84 -0.01
C LYS A 78 -14.65 -27.50 -0.69
N TYR A 79 -13.49 -26.83 -0.73
CA TYR A 79 -12.26 -27.40 -1.29
C TYR A 79 -11.71 -28.53 -0.42
N LYS A 80 -11.68 -28.39 0.91
CA LYS A 80 -11.31 -29.49 1.84
C LYS A 80 -12.16 -30.74 1.63
N GLU A 81 -13.47 -30.56 1.49
CA GLU A 81 -14.39 -31.66 1.18
C GLU A 81 -14.09 -32.30 -0.19
N ASN A 82 -13.78 -31.48 -1.20
CA ASN A 82 -13.42 -31.95 -2.54
C ASN A 82 -12.09 -32.71 -2.56
N THR A 83 -11.03 -32.14 -1.99
CA THR A 83 -9.71 -32.75 -1.85
C THR A 83 -9.82 -34.07 -1.08
N THR A 84 -10.62 -34.13 -0.02
CA THR A 84 -10.88 -35.37 0.74
C THR A 84 -11.60 -36.43 -0.11
N LYS A 85 -12.55 -36.04 -0.97
CA LYS A 85 -13.22 -36.97 -1.90
C LYS A 85 -12.24 -37.50 -2.94
N LEU A 86 -11.47 -36.61 -3.59
CA LEU A 86 -10.46 -36.98 -4.58
C LEU A 86 -9.39 -37.89 -3.98
N PHE A 87 -8.94 -37.61 -2.76
CA PHE A 87 -8.03 -38.48 -2.02
C PHE A 87 -8.64 -39.87 -1.80
N LYS A 88 -9.89 -39.95 -1.33
CA LYS A 88 -10.58 -41.24 -1.16
C LYS A 88 -10.71 -42.00 -2.47
N ASP A 89 -11.02 -41.32 -3.58
CA ASP A 89 -11.17 -41.94 -4.90
C ASP A 89 -9.82 -42.45 -5.45
N LEU A 90 -8.73 -41.70 -5.22
CA LEU A 90 -7.36 -42.12 -5.53
C LEU A 90 -6.98 -43.45 -4.82
N HIS A 91 -7.53 -43.65 -3.62
CA HIS A 91 -7.23 -44.81 -2.77
C HIS A 91 -8.28 -45.94 -2.86
N ARG A 92 -9.48 -45.70 -3.39
CA ARG A 92 -10.54 -46.71 -3.57
C ARG A 92 -10.17 -47.81 -4.58
N GLY A 93 -9.29 -47.51 -5.55
CA GLY A 93 -8.78 -48.49 -6.52
C GLY A 93 -7.64 -49.37 -6.02
N ARG A 94 -7.05 -49.06 -4.86
CA ARG A 94 -6.00 -49.88 -4.21
C ARG A 94 -6.58 -50.59 -3.00
N SER A 95 -7.38 -51.62 -3.25
CA SER A 95 -7.77 -52.58 -2.22
C SER A 95 -6.52 -53.12 -1.52
N ALA A 96 -6.57 -53.19 -0.18
CA ALA A 96 -5.53 -53.70 0.71
C ALA A 96 -5.08 -55.15 0.40
N LEU A 97 -5.67 -55.84 -0.59
CA LEU A 97 -5.25 -57.17 -1.05
C LEU A 97 -4.07 -57.17 -2.04
N GLU A 98 -3.79 -56.10 -2.78
CA GLU A 98 -2.70 -56.13 -3.78
C GLU A 98 -1.30 -55.92 -3.19
N VAL A 99 -1.20 -55.50 -1.93
CA VAL A 99 0.09 -55.34 -1.24
C VAL A 99 0.63 -56.70 -0.74
N ILE A 100 -0.20 -57.74 -0.64
CA ILE A 100 0.21 -59.06 -0.13
C ILE A 100 0.57 -60.06 -1.25
N GLN A 101 0.18 -59.83 -2.51
CA GLN A 101 0.41 -60.79 -3.61
C GLN A 101 1.61 -60.48 -4.55
N ARG A 102 2.46 -59.51 -4.22
CA ARG A 102 3.58 -59.13 -5.10
C ARG A 102 4.79 -60.08 -5.23
N PRO A 103 4.97 -61.21 -4.52
CA PRO A 103 6.11 -62.08 -4.82
C PRO A 103 5.89 -63.10 -5.95
N LEU A 104 4.69 -63.30 -6.51
CA LEU A 104 4.42 -64.49 -7.34
C LEU A 104 4.18 -64.29 -8.85
N ASN A 105 4.13 -63.06 -9.38
CA ASN A 105 3.84 -62.83 -10.82
C ASN A 105 4.99 -62.22 -11.64
N VAL A 106 6.25 -62.41 -11.24
CA VAL A 106 7.43 -61.89 -11.97
C VAL A 106 7.74 -62.66 -13.28
N LEU A 107 7.02 -63.73 -13.63
CA LEU A 107 7.36 -64.60 -14.77
C LEU A 107 6.38 -64.64 -15.94
N ARG A 108 5.54 -63.62 -16.15
CA ARG A 108 4.77 -63.53 -17.41
C ARG A 108 4.60 -62.08 -17.88
N ARG A 109 5.66 -61.54 -18.48
CA ARG A 109 5.55 -60.35 -19.35
C ARG A 109 5.04 -60.78 -20.72
N ILE A 110 3.75 -60.54 -20.97
CA ILE A 110 3.21 -60.37 -22.32
C ILE A 110 2.99 -58.85 -22.49
N PRO A 111 3.58 -58.19 -23.50
CA PRO A 111 3.34 -56.78 -23.73
C PRO A 111 2.13 -56.61 -24.66
N SER A 112 0.93 -56.57 -24.10
CA SER A 112 -0.24 -56.11 -24.86
C SER A 112 -1.37 -55.69 -23.92
N GLN A 113 -1.79 -54.42 -24.08
CA GLN A 113 -2.96 -53.77 -23.45
C GLN A 113 -2.80 -53.34 -21.99
N GLY A 114 -2.27 -52.12 -21.80
CA GLY A 114 -2.22 -51.46 -20.50
C GLY A 114 -1.91 -49.98 -20.58
N SER A 115 -2.59 -49.21 -21.45
CA SER A 115 -2.39 -47.75 -21.51
C SER A 115 -3.55 -46.93 -20.92
N GLN A 116 -4.76 -47.49 -20.78
CA GLN A 116 -5.91 -46.71 -20.28
C GLN A 116 -6.02 -46.65 -18.75
N ALA A 117 -5.41 -47.57 -18.01
CA ALA A 117 -5.48 -47.59 -16.54
C ALA A 117 -4.48 -46.61 -15.90
N ASP A 118 -3.27 -46.51 -16.46
CA ASP A 118 -2.23 -45.57 -15.99
C ASP A 118 -2.60 -44.11 -16.31
N GLU A 119 -3.26 -43.86 -17.44
CA GLU A 119 -3.69 -42.51 -17.84
C GLU A 119 -4.83 -41.97 -16.95
N LYS A 120 -5.78 -42.83 -16.56
CA LYS A 120 -6.82 -42.46 -15.58
C LYS A 120 -6.25 -42.19 -14.19
N GLY A 121 -5.27 -42.98 -13.75
CA GLY A 121 -4.60 -42.78 -12.47
C GLY A 121 -3.74 -41.51 -12.44
N ALA A 122 -3.09 -41.16 -13.57
CA ALA A 122 -2.34 -39.91 -13.71
C ALA A 122 -3.26 -38.69 -13.61
N LYS A 123 -4.39 -38.70 -14.34
CA LYS A 123 -5.36 -37.60 -14.31
C LYS A 123 -5.98 -37.38 -12.92
N GLN A 124 -6.31 -38.45 -12.19
CA GLN A 124 -6.83 -38.34 -10.82
C GLN A 124 -5.82 -37.75 -9.83
N ARG A 125 -4.52 -38.00 -10.03
CA ARG A 125 -3.47 -37.36 -9.21
C ARG A 125 -3.33 -35.88 -9.54
N GLU A 126 -3.36 -35.53 -10.83
CA GLU A 126 -3.30 -34.14 -11.28
C GLU A 126 -4.50 -33.34 -10.74
N ASP A 127 -5.71 -33.90 -10.82
CA ASP A 127 -6.93 -33.28 -10.27
C ASP A 127 -6.84 -33.10 -8.74
N PHE A 128 -6.28 -34.08 -8.02
CA PHE A 128 -6.03 -33.98 -6.57
C PHE A 128 -5.01 -32.89 -6.24
N GLU A 129 -3.86 -32.88 -6.90
CA GLU A 129 -2.79 -31.91 -6.68
C GLU A 129 -3.26 -30.48 -7.00
N ALA A 130 -4.03 -30.29 -8.07
CA ALA A 130 -4.62 -29.01 -8.41
C ALA A 130 -5.61 -28.54 -7.33
N SER A 131 -6.52 -29.42 -6.86
CA SER A 131 -7.46 -29.10 -5.78
C SER A 131 -6.73 -28.78 -4.47
N HIS A 132 -5.67 -29.51 -4.14
CA HIS A 132 -4.90 -29.31 -2.92
C HIS A 132 -4.11 -27.99 -2.95
N ARG A 133 -3.55 -27.59 -4.10
CA ARG A 133 -2.89 -26.27 -4.24
C ARG A 133 -3.86 -25.13 -3.98
N VAL A 134 -5.08 -25.20 -4.52
CA VAL A 134 -6.12 -24.18 -4.28
C VAL A 134 -6.55 -24.17 -2.82
N GLU A 135 -6.68 -25.33 -2.19
CA GLU A 135 -6.95 -25.45 -0.75
C GLU A 135 -5.87 -24.79 0.10
N SER A 136 -4.59 -25.03 -0.19
CA SER A 136 -3.47 -24.41 0.52
C SER A 136 -3.46 -22.88 0.36
N GLN A 137 -3.69 -22.38 -0.85
CA GLN A 137 -3.80 -20.94 -1.12
C GLN A 137 -4.95 -20.30 -0.33
N LEU A 138 -6.15 -20.91 -0.38
CA LEU A 138 -7.30 -20.42 0.39
C LEU A 138 -7.06 -20.47 1.91
N GLN A 139 -6.30 -21.45 2.40
CA GLN A 139 -5.97 -21.54 3.82
C GLN A 139 -5.00 -20.42 4.25
N GLU A 140 -4.04 -20.07 3.41
CA GLU A 140 -3.17 -18.91 3.62
C GLU A 140 -3.96 -17.60 3.60
N GLU A 141 -4.84 -17.40 2.61
CA GLU A 141 -5.71 -16.23 2.53
C GLU A 141 -6.59 -16.07 3.78
N VAL A 142 -7.20 -17.16 4.28
CA VAL A 142 -8.00 -17.13 5.52
C VAL A 142 -7.14 -16.75 6.72
N SER A 143 -5.92 -17.28 6.83
CA SER A 143 -4.99 -16.95 7.92
C SER A 143 -4.63 -15.46 7.93
N VAL A 144 -4.37 -14.87 6.76
CA VAL A 144 -4.05 -13.44 6.62
C VAL A 144 -5.26 -12.57 7.02
N LEU A 145 -6.47 -12.95 6.60
CA LEU A 145 -7.70 -12.23 6.97
C LEU A 145 -7.99 -12.31 8.48
N GLU A 146 -7.74 -13.45 9.12
CA GLU A 146 -7.87 -13.62 10.57
C GLU A 146 -6.91 -12.70 11.34
N GLU A 147 -5.66 -12.59 10.89
CA GLU A 147 -4.66 -11.70 11.48
C GLU A 147 -5.06 -10.22 11.34
N GLN A 148 -5.49 -9.81 10.14
CA GLN A 148 -5.99 -8.45 9.88
C GLN A 148 -7.20 -8.11 10.75
N LYS A 149 -8.12 -9.05 10.93
CA LYS A 149 -9.29 -8.89 11.81
C LYS A 149 -8.84 -8.68 13.26
N HIS A 150 -7.94 -9.51 13.77
CA HIS A 150 -7.46 -9.42 15.15
C HIS A 150 -6.74 -8.08 15.40
N GLU A 151 -5.91 -7.63 14.46
CA GLU A 151 -5.23 -6.34 14.54
C GLU A 151 -6.23 -5.16 14.54
N LEU A 152 -7.24 -5.21 13.68
CA LEU A 152 -8.26 -4.16 13.60
C LEU A 152 -9.13 -4.11 14.87
N GLN A 153 -9.52 -5.27 15.41
CA GLN A 153 -10.25 -5.37 16.66
C GLN A 153 -9.45 -4.76 17.82
N TYR A 154 -8.17 -5.11 17.94
CA TYR A 154 -7.28 -4.54 18.95
C TYR A 154 -7.20 -3.00 18.86
N LYS A 155 -7.12 -2.45 17.63
CA LYS A 155 -7.14 -1.00 17.41
C LYS A 155 -8.46 -0.34 17.84
N ILE A 156 -9.60 -0.99 17.57
CA ILE A 156 -10.92 -0.52 18.01
C ILE A 156 -10.98 -0.47 19.54
N ASP A 157 -10.62 -1.56 20.21
CA ASP A 157 -10.72 -1.66 21.67
C ASP A 157 -9.81 -0.64 22.38
N MET A 158 -8.59 -0.45 21.85
CA MET A 158 -7.67 0.57 22.35
C MET A 158 -8.24 1.99 22.22
N ASN A 159 -8.84 2.32 21.08
CA ASN A 159 -9.42 3.66 20.85
C ASN A 159 -10.69 3.88 21.70
N VAL A 160 -11.54 2.87 21.87
CA VAL A 160 -12.72 2.94 22.75
C VAL A 160 -12.32 3.16 24.20
N SER A 161 -11.29 2.44 24.68
CA SER A 161 -10.75 2.64 26.02
C SER A 161 -10.21 4.06 26.21
N LEU A 162 -9.46 4.58 25.24
CA LEU A 162 -8.91 5.93 25.29
C LEU A 162 -10.02 7.00 25.30
N ALA A 163 -11.03 6.87 24.45
CA ALA A 163 -12.17 7.79 24.43
C ALA A 163 -12.91 7.80 25.77
N SER A 164 -13.17 6.62 26.35
CA SER A 164 -13.80 6.53 27.68
C SER A 164 -12.96 7.17 28.79
N GLU A 165 -11.64 7.01 28.76
CA GLU A 165 -10.75 7.67 29.71
C GLU A 165 -10.76 9.20 29.54
N MET A 166 -10.87 9.71 28.31
CA MET A 166 -10.98 11.14 28.04
C MET A 166 -12.31 11.72 28.49
N ASP A 167 -13.42 11.01 28.25
CA ASP A 167 -14.76 11.43 28.71
C ASP A 167 -14.82 11.54 30.24
N GLN A 168 -14.25 10.57 30.96
CA GLN A 168 -14.17 10.61 32.43
C GLN A 168 -13.38 11.83 32.93
N VAL A 169 -12.27 12.18 32.28
CA VAL A 169 -11.51 13.37 32.65
C VAL A 169 -12.27 14.64 32.31
N PHE A 170 -12.96 14.66 31.18
CA PHE A 170 -13.80 15.79 30.81
C PHE A 170 -14.91 16.03 31.83
N GLU A 171 -15.64 15.01 32.29
CA GLU A 171 -16.67 15.18 33.32
C GLU A 171 -16.09 15.73 34.63
N LEU A 172 -14.89 15.27 35.02
CA LEU A 172 -14.18 15.78 36.20
C LEU A 172 -13.74 17.24 36.05
N VAL A 173 -13.22 17.62 34.88
CA VAL A 173 -12.74 18.98 34.58
C VAL A 173 -13.92 19.94 34.37
N ALA A 174 -14.94 19.57 33.59
CA ALA A 174 -16.14 20.36 33.34
C ALA A 174 -16.94 20.61 34.62
N GLY A 175 -17.00 19.63 35.53
CA GLY A 175 -17.57 19.81 36.87
C GLY A 175 -16.79 20.80 37.75
N ARG A 176 -15.55 21.15 37.40
CA ARG A 176 -14.64 21.99 38.19
C ARG A 176 -14.09 23.24 37.53
N ALA A 177 -14.31 23.47 36.24
CA ALA A 177 -14.09 24.77 35.62
C ALA A 177 -14.92 25.89 36.31
N ALA A 178 -15.91 25.52 37.13
CA ALA A 178 -16.60 26.43 38.05
C ALA A 178 -15.81 26.80 39.34
N ALA A 179 -14.69 26.14 39.64
CA ALA A 179 -13.93 26.27 40.88
C ALA A 179 -12.40 26.25 40.64
N SER A 180 -11.85 27.41 40.25
CA SER A 180 -10.47 27.88 40.44
C SER A 180 -9.32 26.85 40.32
N LEU A 181 -8.79 26.67 39.10
CA LEU A 181 -7.53 25.97 38.79
C LEU A 181 -6.36 26.97 38.80
N GLN A 182 -5.59 27.07 39.90
CA GLN A 182 -4.40 27.95 39.93
C GLN A 182 -3.09 27.31 40.39
N ASN A 183 -3.04 26.04 40.80
CA ASN A 183 -1.86 25.54 41.55
C ASN A 183 -1.05 24.38 40.96
N ASP A 184 -1.27 23.90 39.73
CA ASP A 184 -0.41 22.87 39.08
C ASP A 184 -0.22 23.10 37.55
N ASP A 185 -0.14 24.38 37.16
CA ASP A 185 -0.28 24.80 35.76
C ASP A 185 0.94 24.48 34.88
N ASN A 186 2.15 24.37 35.46
CA ASN A 186 3.39 24.23 34.68
C ASN A 186 3.60 22.81 34.12
N ASP A 187 3.33 21.76 34.91
CA ASP A 187 3.51 20.37 34.45
C ASP A 187 2.46 19.98 33.41
N ILE A 188 1.23 20.49 33.57
CA ILE A 188 0.16 20.34 32.58
C ILE A 188 0.54 21.04 31.28
N LYS A 189 0.92 22.33 31.33
CA LYS A 189 1.37 23.08 30.14
C LYS A 189 2.52 22.38 29.41
N SER A 190 3.52 21.90 30.15
CA SER A 190 4.64 21.17 29.56
C SER A 190 4.19 19.87 28.87
N ALA A 191 3.24 19.14 29.44
CA ALA A 191 2.66 17.94 28.82
C ALA A 191 1.78 18.26 27.60
N GLU A 192 1.11 19.41 27.58
CA GLU A 192 0.35 19.91 26.42
C GLU A 192 1.27 20.28 25.26
N GLU A 193 2.36 21.01 25.53
CA GLU A 193 3.39 21.33 24.54
C GLU A 193 4.05 20.06 23.98
N ASP A 194 4.35 19.07 24.83
CA ASP A 194 4.88 17.78 24.38
C ASP A 194 3.89 17.05 23.49
N LEU A 195 2.61 16.99 23.87
CA LEU A 195 1.56 16.40 23.05
C LEU A 195 1.44 17.09 21.69
N ALA A 196 1.38 18.43 21.67
CA ALA A 196 1.30 19.20 20.43
C ALA A 196 2.47 18.90 19.50
N ARG A 197 3.70 18.87 20.04
CA ARG A 197 4.91 18.50 19.31
C ARG A 197 4.84 17.07 18.76
N ARG A 198 4.41 16.09 19.54
CA ARG A 198 4.28 14.69 19.10
C ARG A 198 3.17 14.52 18.06
N SER A 199 2.07 15.25 18.19
CA SER A 199 0.96 15.24 17.23
C SER A 199 1.40 15.82 15.88
N ASN A 200 2.16 16.92 15.89
CA ASN A 200 2.76 17.48 14.69
C ASN A 200 3.75 16.51 14.03
N SER A 201 4.63 15.88 14.83
CA SER A 201 5.56 14.85 14.33
C SER A 201 4.84 13.67 13.69
N TYR A 202 3.73 13.21 14.30
CA TYR A 202 2.91 12.15 13.73
C TYR A 202 2.29 12.56 12.39
N SER A 203 1.72 13.77 12.30
CA SER A 203 1.15 14.29 11.05
C SER A 203 2.18 14.38 9.93
N THR A 204 3.40 14.87 10.22
CA THR A 204 4.50 14.91 9.25
C THR A 204 4.93 13.51 8.81
N ALA A 205 4.95 12.55 9.74
CA ALA A 205 5.27 11.17 9.44
C ALA A 205 4.19 10.51 8.54
N GLU A 206 2.91 10.75 8.79
CA GLU A 206 1.81 10.27 7.93
C GLU A 206 1.90 10.82 6.50
N GLU A 207 2.19 12.11 6.35
CA GLU A 207 2.44 12.71 5.04
C GLU A 207 3.62 12.03 4.33
N SER A 208 4.67 11.69 5.08
CA SER A 208 5.84 10.97 4.56
C SER A 208 5.46 9.59 4.05
N VAL A 209 4.68 8.80 4.80
CA VAL A 209 4.17 7.48 4.34
C VAL A 209 3.34 7.62 3.07
N SER A 210 2.43 8.59 3.01
CA SER A 210 1.61 8.85 1.82
C SER A 210 2.47 9.16 0.60
N ASN A 211 3.48 10.03 0.75
CA ASN A 211 4.41 10.38 -0.31
C ASN A 211 5.24 9.19 -0.78
N PHE A 212 5.75 8.36 0.13
CA PHE A 212 6.56 7.19 -0.22
C PHE A 212 5.76 6.05 -0.83
N HIS A 213 4.53 5.80 -0.39
CA HIS A 213 3.62 4.89 -1.09
C HIS A 213 3.36 5.32 -2.52
N ARG A 214 3.08 6.62 -2.71
CA ARG A 214 2.86 7.19 -4.04
C ARG A 214 4.12 7.07 -4.90
N ALA A 215 5.30 7.40 -4.33
CA ALA A 215 6.59 7.25 -4.99
C ALA A 215 6.84 5.81 -5.44
N ARG A 216 6.56 4.83 -4.58
CA ARG A 216 6.70 3.40 -4.88
C ARG A 216 5.88 3.00 -6.11
N VAL A 217 4.60 3.37 -6.14
CA VAL A 217 3.72 3.04 -7.26
C VAL A 217 4.19 3.74 -8.54
N THR A 218 4.53 5.02 -8.47
CA THR A 218 4.92 5.78 -9.66
C THR A 218 6.28 5.38 -10.21
N VAL A 219 7.24 5.04 -9.35
CA VAL A 219 8.56 4.56 -9.80
C VAL A 219 8.47 3.15 -10.40
N GLN A 220 7.62 2.28 -9.85
CA GLN A 220 7.35 0.96 -10.43
C GLN A 220 6.71 1.09 -11.82
N HIS A 221 5.72 1.97 -12.00
CA HIS A 221 5.15 2.21 -13.31
C HIS A 221 6.15 2.83 -14.29
N ALA A 222 6.98 3.78 -13.84
CA ALA A 222 8.04 4.35 -14.66
C ALA A 222 9.02 3.27 -15.13
N HIS A 223 9.44 2.40 -14.20
CA HIS A 223 10.34 1.29 -14.47
C HIS A 223 9.74 0.28 -15.44
N HIS A 224 8.47 -0.09 -15.25
CA HIS A 224 7.75 -1.01 -16.14
C HIS A 224 7.66 -0.45 -17.57
N TYR A 225 7.14 0.76 -17.74
CA TYR A 225 7.04 1.40 -19.06
C TYR A 225 8.41 1.54 -19.73
N TYR A 226 9.44 1.91 -18.96
CA TYR A 226 10.78 2.05 -19.53
C TYR A 226 11.40 0.69 -19.89
N THR A 227 11.06 -0.38 -19.16
CA THR A 227 11.42 -1.75 -19.54
C THR A 227 10.78 -2.14 -20.87
N ASP A 228 9.50 -1.81 -21.09
CA ASP A 228 8.82 -2.07 -22.38
C ASP A 228 9.51 -1.31 -23.53
N VAL A 229 9.93 -0.06 -23.28
CA VAL A 229 10.71 0.73 -24.24
C VAL A 229 12.02 0.01 -24.62
N LEU A 230 12.75 -0.50 -23.63
CA LEU A 230 13.97 -1.27 -23.88
C LEU A 230 13.67 -2.52 -24.71
N GLN A 231 12.63 -3.26 -24.36
CA GLN A 231 12.25 -4.48 -25.09
C GLN A 231 11.89 -4.21 -26.55
N ILE A 232 11.13 -3.14 -26.84
CA ILE A 232 10.80 -2.75 -28.22
C ILE A 232 12.08 -2.40 -28.97
N LEU A 233 12.94 -1.56 -28.39
CA LEU A 233 14.18 -1.14 -29.05
C LEU A 233 15.17 -2.30 -29.24
N ASP A 234 15.24 -3.23 -28.29
CA ASP A 234 16.07 -4.42 -28.40
C ASP A 234 15.49 -5.43 -29.40
N ALA A 235 14.17 -5.55 -29.54
CA ALA A 235 13.56 -6.37 -30.58
C ALA A 235 13.90 -5.85 -31.99
N ILE A 236 13.87 -4.52 -32.17
CA ILE A 236 14.28 -3.87 -33.42
C ILE A 236 15.77 -4.15 -33.72
N ARG A 237 16.63 -4.16 -32.68
CA ARG A 237 18.10 -4.38 -32.81
C ARG A 237 18.49 -5.87 -32.91
N GLY A 238 17.74 -6.75 -32.24
CA GLY A 238 18.11 -8.12 -31.92
C GLY A 238 17.49 -9.19 -32.83
N THR A 239 16.47 -8.87 -33.61
CA THR A 239 15.97 -9.79 -34.64
C THR A 239 17.10 -10.12 -35.62
N ALA A 240 17.22 -11.39 -36.05
CA ALA A 240 18.04 -11.74 -37.21
C ALA A 240 17.66 -10.89 -38.44
N LEU A 241 16.40 -10.43 -38.46
CA LEU A 241 15.80 -9.44 -39.35
C LEU A 241 16.20 -7.97 -39.10
N GLY A 242 16.63 -7.58 -37.90
CA GLY A 242 17.26 -6.30 -37.54
C GLY A 242 18.74 -6.26 -37.97
N ARG A 243 19.43 -7.41 -37.90
CA ARG A 243 20.75 -7.62 -38.52
C ARG A 243 20.68 -7.79 -40.04
N ALA A 244 19.57 -8.34 -40.56
CA ALA A 244 19.27 -8.43 -41.98
C ALA A 244 18.44 -7.24 -42.50
N ALA A 245 18.21 -6.19 -41.70
CA ALA A 245 17.38 -5.02 -42.02
C ALA A 245 18.08 -4.01 -42.95
N LEU A 246 18.88 -4.55 -43.88
CA LEU A 246 18.92 -4.08 -45.24
C LEU A 246 17.88 -4.79 -46.15
N GLY A 247 17.00 -5.69 -45.67
CA GLY A 247 16.10 -6.40 -46.59
C GLY A 247 14.99 -7.35 -46.08
N GLY A 248 14.25 -7.09 -44.99
CA GLY A 248 13.13 -8.02 -44.65
C GLY A 248 11.97 -7.61 -43.74
N VAL A 249 12.11 -6.62 -42.85
CA VAL A 249 10.94 -6.02 -42.15
C VAL A 249 10.57 -4.74 -42.88
N SER A 250 9.29 -4.54 -43.20
CA SER A 250 8.84 -3.29 -43.80
C SER A 250 9.25 -2.11 -42.93
N GLU A 251 9.89 -1.11 -43.51
CA GLU A 251 10.35 0.11 -42.83
C GLU A 251 9.19 0.83 -42.11
N ILE A 252 7.97 0.64 -42.60
CA ILE A 252 6.72 1.12 -41.99
C ILE A 252 6.50 0.50 -40.60
N SER A 253 6.80 -0.79 -40.43
CA SER A 253 6.65 -1.48 -39.14
C SER A 253 7.66 -0.95 -38.13
N LYS A 254 8.94 -0.79 -38.52
CA LYS A 254 9.97 -0.24 -37.64
C LYS A 254 9.64 1.18 -37.20
N ASN A 255 9.22 2.03 -38.15
CA ASN A 255 8.81 3.40 -37.86
C ASN A 255 7.71 3.41 -36.77
N ARG A 256 6.70 2.55 -36.91
CA ARG A 256 5.65 2.36 -35.91
C ARG A 256 6.21 1.90 -34.56
N ASP A 257 7.10 0.91 -34.53
CA ASP A 257 7.68 0.39 -33.28
C ASP A 257 8.49 1.47 -32.54
N TYR A 258 9.29 2.27 -33.26
CA TYR A 258 10.00 3.42 -32.66
C TYR A 258 9.03 4.52 -32.18
N GLN A 259 7.95 4.77 -32.92
CA GLN A 259 6.91 5.71 -32.49
C GLN A 259 6.22 5.23 -31.22
N ASP A 260 5.88 3.94 -31.13
CA ASP A 260 5.26 3.32 -29.96
C ASP A 260 6.22 3.38 -28.76
N ALA A 261 7.50 3.06 -28.95
CA ALA A 261 8.53 3.22 -27.91
C ALA A 261 8.64 4.67 -27.42
N SER A 262 8.57 5.66 -28.32
CA SER A 262 8.57 7.07 -27.95
C SER A 262 7.35 7.46 -27.10
N VAL A 263 6.15 6.96 -27.45
CA VAL A 263 4.92 7.22 -26.68
C VAL A 263 5.02 6.61 -25.28
N ILE A 264 5.51 5.37 -25.17
CA ILE A 264 5.66 4.68 -23.88
C ILE A 264 6.73 5.36 -23.01
N ALA A 265 7.84 5.81 -23.61
CA ALA A 265 8.86 6.61 -22.92
C ALA A 265 8.28 7.91 -22.32
N GLY A 266 7.35 8.56 -23.03
CA GLY A 266 6.58 9.69 -22.50
C GLY A 266 5.79 9.34 -21.23
N LYS A 267 5.12 8.18 -21.20
CA LYS A 267 4.42 7.68 -20.01
C LYS A 267 5.38 7.41 -18.86
N ALA A 268 6.52 6.78 -19.14
CA ALA A 268 7.56 6.53 -18.14
C ALA A 268 8.06 7.84 -17.50
N GLN A 269 8.32 8.87 -18.32
CA GLN A 269 8.75 10.18 -17.84
C GLN A 269 7.70 10.85 -16.94
N ILE A 270 6.41 10.76 -17.28
CA ILE A 270 5.33 11.33 -16.46
C ILE A 270 5.31 10.68 -15.08
N CYS A 271 5.35 9.35 -15.02
CA CYS A 271 5.40 8.61 -13.76
C CYS A 271 6.67 8.94 -12.94
N PHE A 272 7.81 9.09 -13.62
CA PHE A 272 9.06 9.43 -12.95
C PHE A 272 9.06 10.88 -12.42
N ASN A 273 8.52 11.84 -13.16
CA ASN A 273 8.35 13.23 -12.69
C ASN A 273 7.49 13.30 -11.43
N GLU A 274 6.43 12.50 -11.38
CA GLU A 274 5.59 12.42 -10.20
C GLU A 274 6.34 11.83 -9.00
N THR A 275 7.17 10.83 -9.23
CA THR A 275 8.07 10.26 -8.22
C THR A 275 9.02 11.33 -7.67
N ILE A 276 9.66 12.12 -8.54
CA ILE A 276 10.53 13.23 -8.13
C ILE A 276 9.74 14.23 -7.27
N ARG A 277 8.53 14.60 -7.70
CA ARG A 277 7.70 15.59 -7.00
C ARG A 277 7.42 15.19 -5.55
N VAL A 278 7.09 13.93 -5.30
CA VAL A 278 6.75 13.44 -3.95
C VAL A 278 7.97 13.11 -3.09
N ILE A 279 9.11 12.75 -3.69
CA ILE A 279 10.36 12.43 -2.97
C ILE A 279 11.18 13.68 -2.66
N THR A 280 11.08 14.76 -3.46
CA THR A 280 11.90 15.98 -3.28
C THR A 280 11.86 16.57 -1.86
N PRO A 281 10.70 16.67 -1.17
CA PRO A 281 10.66 17.12 0.23
C PRO A 281 11.48 16.24 1.19
N HIS A 282 11.70 14.99 0.80
CA HIS A 282 12.37 13.95 1.59
C HIS A 282 13.77 13.61 1.07
N ILE A 283 14.38 14.48 0.25
CA ILE A 283 15.68 14.21 -0.40
C ILE A 283 16.81 13.93 0.61
N ALA A 284 16.73 14.51 1.82
CA ALA A 284 17.69 14.30 2.89
C ALA A 284 17.70 12.85 3.41
N ARG A 285 16.66 12.06 3.13
CA ARG A 285 16.59 10.64 3.48
C ARG A 285 17.30 9.73 2.47
N ILE A 286 17.58 10.22 1.26
CA ILE A 286 18.21 9.39 0.23
C ILE A 286 19.67 9.09 0.67
N PRO A 287 20.05 7.80 0.77
CA PRO A 287 21.40 7.42 1.13
C PRO A 287 22.46 8.01 0.18
N PRO A 288 23.66 8.36 0.66
CA PRO A 288 24.72 8.94 -0.16
C PRO A 288 25.15 8.09 -1.38
N ASP A 289 24.94 6.78 -1.33
CA ASP A 289 25.21 5.84 -2.41
C ASP A 289 24.10 5.79 -3.47
N VAL A 290 22.85 6.09 -3.10
CA VAL A 290 21.68 6.12 -4.00
C VAL A 290 21.45 7.52 -4.59
N LEU A 291 21.82 8.57 -3.87
CA LEU A 291 21.64 9.97 -4.30
C LEU A 291 22.25 10.28 -5.69
N PRO A 292 23.45 9.79 -6.05
CA PRO A 292 24.01 9.98 -7.37
C PRO A 292 23.15 9.35 -8.47
N ASP A 293 22.54 8.18 -8.21
CA ASP A 293 21.66 7.54 -9.18
C ASP A 293 20.38 8.34 -9.39
N PHE A 294 19.77 8.81 -8.29
CA PHE A 294 18.59 9.68 -8.33
C PHE A 294 18.86 10.96 -9.15
N GLU A 295 19.94 11.68 -8.85
CA GLU A 295 20.29 12.89 -9.59
C GLU A 295 20.66 12.56 -11.04
N LYS A 296 21.27 11.39 -11.30
CA LYS A 296 21.61 10.99 -12.67
C LYS A 296 20.38 10.68 -13.51
N VAL A 297 19.40 9.93 -12.99
CA VAL A 297 18.17 9.65 -13.72
C VAL A 297 17.33 10.93 -13.91
N LYS A 298 17.36 11.86 -12.95
CA LYS A 298 16.74 13.18 -13.05
C LYS A 298 17.40 14.07 -14.11
N GLU A 299 18.74 14.07 -14.20
CA GLU A 299 19.49 14.78 -15.23
C GLU A 299 19.23 14.21 -16.63
N LEU A 300 19.26 12.88 -16.77
CA LEU A 300 19.11 12.21 -18.06
C LEU A 300 17.66 12.23 -18.55
N GLY A 301 16.70 12.07 -17.65
CA GLY A 301 15.31 11.77 -17.96
C GLY A 301 15.14 10.37 -18.60
N LEU A 302 13.93 10.09 -19.04
CA LEU A 302 13.46 8.84 -19.65
C LEU A 302 12.92 9.06 -21.08
N LEU A 303 13.34 10.12 -21.77
CA LEU A 303 12.88 10.49 -23.12
C LEU A 303 13.89 10.12 -24.23
N GLN A 304 14.80 9.19 -23.97
CA GLN A 304 15.84 8.79 -24.92
C GLN A 304 15.24 8.14 -26.16
N ALA A 305 14.21 7.29 -26.01
CA ALA A 305 13.51 6.68 -27.14
C ALA A 305 12.84 7.72 -28.06
N THR A 306 12.28 8.79 -27.49
CA THR A 306 11.74 9.91 -28.27
C THR A 306 12.82 10.61 -29.09
N LYS A 307 14.01 10.81 -28.51
CA LYS A 307 15.17 11.37 -29.22
C LYS A 307 15.67 10.43 -30.32
N ILE A 308 15.72 9.13 -30.05
CA ILE A 308 16.10 8.10 -31.03
C ILE A 308 15.12 8.09 -32.20
N TYR A 309 13.80 8.11 -31.95
CA TYR A 309 12.79 8.22 -33.00
C TYR A 309 12.98 9.47 -33.87
N GLY A 310 13.20 10.63 -33.24
CA GLY A 310 13.47 11.89 -33.94
C GLY A 310 14.74 11.84 -34.81
N LEU A 311 15.80 11.18 -34.35
CA LEU A 311 17.03 10.98 -35.12
C LEU A 311 16.82 10.03 -36.31
N MET A 312 16.06 8.94 -36.11
CA MET A 312 15.85 7.91 -37.13
C MET A 312 14.86 8.32 -38.23
N TYR A 313 13.81 9.07 -37.89
CA TYR A 313 12.70 9.38 -38.81
C TYR A 313 12.40 10.88 -38.96
N GLY A 314 12.96 11.76 -38.13
CA GLY A 314 12.69 13.21 -38.18
C GLY A 314 13.30 13.93 -39.38
N TRP A 315 14.27 13.34 -40.07
CA TRP A 315 14.92 13.92 -41.26
C TRP A 315 14.13 13.69 -42.56
N GLN A 316 13.14 12.79 -42.58
CA GLN A 316 12.33 12.51 -43.77
C GLN A 316 11.54 13.73 -44.29
N GLN A 317 11.49 14.82 -43.51
CA GLN A 317 10.83 16.07 -43.89
C GLN A 317 11.78 17.16 -44.43
N LYS A 318 13.11 16.99 -44.37
CA LYS A 318 14.06 18.04 -44.76
C LYS A 318 15.35 17.47 -45.39
N VAL A 319 15.59 17.88 -46.63
CA VAL A 319 16.88 18.01 -47.35
C VAL A 319 17.21 16.94 -48.41
N ASP A 320 17.19 17.40 -49.67
CA ASP A 320 17.98 16.85 -50.78
C ASP A 320 19.48 16.98 -50.48
N GLY A 321 20.19 15.85 -50.38
CA GLY A 321 21.64 15.80 -50.20
C GLY A 321 22.08 15.39 -48.79
N VAL A 322 21.95 14.09 -48.48
CA VAL A 322 22.55 13.49 -47.29
C VAL A 322 24.07 13.40 -47.51
N SER A 323 24.86 14.20 -46.79
CA SER A 323 26.32 14.11 -46.80
C SER A 323 26.80 12.99 -45.88
N GLU A 324 27.91 12.32 -46.21
CA GLU A 324 28.52 11.30 -45.34
C GLU A 324 28.84 11.81 -43.93
N LEU A 325 29.17 13.10 -43.82
CA LEU A 325 29.43 13.77 -42.53
C LEU A 325 28.20 13.70 -41.61
N TRP A 326 27.01 13.94 -42.16
CA TRP A 326 25.76 13.90 -41.40
C TRP A 326 25.41 12.50 -40.90
N ILE A 327 25.66 11.46 -41.71
CA ILE A 327 25.43 10.07 -41.31
C ILE A 327 26.29 9.71 -40.09
N ASN A 328 27.55 10.12 -40.08
CA ASN A 328 28.46 9.87 -38.97
C ASN A 328 28.00 10.55 -37.67
N ASP A 329 27.56 11.81 -37.75
CA ASP A 329 27.05 12.56 -36.60
C ASP A 329 25.74 11.97 -36.06
N MET A 330 24.84 11.51 -36.94
CA MET A 330 23.62 10.82 -36.56
C MET A 330 23.93 9.51 -35.83
N VAL A 331 24.82 8.68 -36.37
CA VAL A 331 25.22 7.41 -35.75
C VAL A 331 25.87 7.64 -34.39
N ALA A 332 26.71 8.66 -34.25
CA ALA A 332 27.30 9.04 -32.96
C ALA A 332 26.22 9.47 -31.95
N SER A 333 25.26 10.28 -32.39
CA SER A 333 24.13 10.74 -31.57
C SER A 333 23.24 9.58 -31.13
N LEU A 334 22.95 8.63 -32.01
CA LEU A 334 22.19 7.41 -31.69
C LEU A 334 22.91 6.56 -30.65
N LYS A 335 24.21 6.30 -30.83
CA LYS A 335 25.03 5.56 -29.85
C LYS A 335 24.99 6.23 -28.48
N LEU A 336 25.12 7.55 -28.44
CA LEU A 336 25.05 8.33 -27.20
C LEU A 336 23.68 8.20 -26.53
N MET A 337 22.57 8.29 -27.28
CA MET A 337 21.23 8.16 -26.70
C MET A 337 20.98 6.77 -26.13
N LEU A 338 21.46 5.73 -26.80
CA LEU A 338 21.36 4.35 -26.32
C LEU A 338 22.16 4.13 -25.03
N GLN A 339 23.39 4.67 -24.96
CA GLN A 339 24.19 4.63 -23.74
C GLN A 339 23.49 5.38 -22.59
N LYS A 340 22.94 6.57 -22.86
CA LYS A 340 22.16 7.33 -21.88
C LYS A 340 20.92 6.56 -21.43
N GLN A 341 20.26 5.83 -22.33
CA GLN A 341 19.08 5.03 -22.04
C GLN A 341 19.40 3.89 -21.07
N GLU A 342 20.46 3.12 -21.34
CA GLU A 342 20.95 2.06 -20.46
C GLU A 342 21.37 2.61 -19.09
N THR A 343 22.06 3.76 -19.08
CA THR A 343 22.50 4.43 -17.85
C THR A 343 21.29 4.88 -17.01
N ALA A 344 20.32 5.55 -17.64
CA ALA A 344 19.09 6.00 -16.99
C ALA A 344 18.29 4.81 -16.42
N TYR A 345 18.22 3.68 -17.14
CA TYR A 345 17.55 2.47 -16.64
C TYR A 345 18.26 1.86 -15.43
N GLY A 346 19.59 1.77 -15.47
CA GLY A 346 20.37 1.25 -14.34
C GLY A 346 20.19 2.09 -13.08
N CYS A 347 20.27 3.42 -13.21
CA CYS A 347 20.03 4.35 -12.11
C CYS A 347 18.57 4.30 -11.62
N LEU A 348 17.60 4.27 -12.54
CA LEU A 348 16.18 4.14 -12.19
C LEU A 348 15.90 2.85 -11.42
N SER A 349 16.52 1.73 -11.82
CA SER A 349 16.33 0.43 -11.17
C SER A 349 16.84 0.45 -9.73
N ARG A 350 18.06 0.96 -9.50
CA ARG A 350 18.63 1.08 -8.14
C ARG A 350 17.80 2.02 -7.27
N PHE A 351 17.39 3.16 -7.81
CA PHE A 351 16.50 4.09 -7.12
C PHE A 351 15.14 3.47 -6.79
N ALA A 352 14.54 2.72 -7.72
CA ALA A 352 13.25 2.06 -7.51
C ALA A 352 13.31 1.00 -6.39
N VAL A 353 14.41 0.24 -6.30
CA VAL A 353 14.65 -0.72 -5.21
C VAL A 353 14.74 0.03 -3.88
N TRP A 354 15.54 1.10 -3.80
CA TRP A 354 15.62 1.88 -2.57
C TRP A 354 14.25 2.45 -2.14
N VAL A 355 13.47 3.02 -3.06
CA VAL A 355 12.12 3.52 -2.72
C VAL A 355 11.25 2.40 -2.16
N GLN A 356 11.35 1.18 -2.69
CA GLN A 356 10.59 0.02 -2.18
C GLN A 356 11.03 -0.38 -0.78
N ASP A 357 12.34 -0.43 -0.54
CA ASP A 357 12.94 -0.82 0.74
C ASP A 357 12.73 0.25 1.84
N GLU A 358 12.56 1.51 1.47
CA GLU A 358 12.33 2.61 2.41
C GLU A 358 10.87 2.68 2.91
N VAL A 359 9.89 2.16 2.16
CA VAL A 359 8.46 2.21 2.58
C VAL A 359 8.24 1.58 3.96
N PRO A 360 8.68 0.33 4.24
CA PRO A 360 8.48 -0.29 5.55
C PRO A 360 9.17 0.47 6.70
N VAL A 361 10.31 1.12 6.42
CA VAL A 361 11.03 1.93 7.43
C VAL A 361 10.17 3.11 7.87
N ILE A 362 9.58 3.82 6.90
CA ILE A 362 8.75 4.99 7.19
C ILE A 362 7.40 4.60 7.81
N GLU A 363 6.82 3.46 7.40
CA GLU A 363 5.64 2.89 8.07
C GLU A 363 5.92 2.60 9.55
N SER A 364 7.11 2.06 9.87
CA SER A 364 7.54 1.85 11.25
C SER A 364 7.70 3.17 12.01
N GLU A 365 8.28 4.20 11.39
CA GLU A 365 8.43 5.53 12.02
C GLU A 365 7.09 6.20 12.33
N VAL A 366 6.09 6.05 11.45
CA VAL A 366 4.71 6.50 11.72
C VAL A 366 4.11 5.73 12.88
N HIS A 367 4.31 4.41 12.91
CA HIS A 367 3.84 3.59 14.02
C HIS A 367 4.45 4.04 15.36
N ASP A 368 5.76 4.26 15.40
CA ASP A 368 6.47 4.75 16.59
C ASP A 368 6.01 6.14 17.00
N SER A 369 5.83 7.05 16.03
CA SER A 369 5.31 8.40 16.26
C SER A 369 3.89 8.36 16.83
N ARG A 370 3.05 7.42 16.37
CA ARG A 370 1.71 7.18 16.92
C ARG A 370 1.78 6.73 18.37
N LEU A 371 2.63 5.74 18.67
CA LEU A 371 2.80 5.24 20.04
C LEU A 371 3.26 6.35 20.99
N GLN A 372 4.20 7.20 20.54
CA GLN A 372 4.67 8.35 21.31
C GLN A 372 3.56 9.39 21.53
N LYS A 373 2.77 9.70 20.50
CA LYS A 373 1.59 10.57 20.62
C LYS A 373 0.61 10.03 21.67
N VAL A 374 0.24 8.75 21.57
CA VAL A 374 -0.68 8.10 22.53
C VAL A 374 -0.10 8.09 23.94
N ALA A 375 1.20 7.85 24.12
CA ALA A 375 1.85 7.91 25.41
C ALA A 375 1.81 9.33 26.02
N ALA A 376 2.06 10.36 25.22
CA ALA A 376 1.95 11.76 25.64
C ALA A 376 0.50 12.13 26.03
N GLN A 377 -0.50 11.67 25.25
CA GLN A 377 -1.91 11.83 25.58
C GLN A 377 -2.24 11.19 26.94
N LYS A 378 -1.83 9.93 27.16
CA LYS A 378 -2.06 9.23 28.43
C LYS A 378 -1.39 9.94 29.62
N LYS A 379 -0.17 10.45 29.44
CA LYS A 379 0.53 11.23 30.48
C LYS A 379 -0.26 12.49 30.85
N LEU A 380 -0.72 13.23 29.84
CA LEU A 380 -1.49 14.46 30.04
C LEU A 380 -2.82 14.18 30.75
N VAL A 381 -3.55 13.16 30.31
CA VAL A 381 -4.77 12.65 30.98
C VAL A 381 -4.49 12.27 32.43
N GLY A 382 -3.36 11.60 32.69
CA GLY A 382 -2.92 11.24 34.04
C GLY A 382 -2.69 12.45 34.95
N LEU A 383 -2.01 13.48 34.45
CA LEU A 383 -1.76 14.72 35.19
C LEU A 383 -3.08 15.45 35.52
N TRP A 384 -4.03 15.49 34.59
CA TRP A 384 -5.36 16.04 34.90
C TRP A 384 -6.10 15.24 35.95
N LYS A 385 -6.05 13.90 35.89
CA LYS A 385 -6.65 13.04 36.94
C LYS A 385 -6.04 13.32 38.31
N GLU A 386 -4.72 13.47 38.39
CA GLU A 386 -4.01 13.73 39.65
C GLU A 386 -4.32 15.12 40.22
N ASN A 387 -4.26 16.17 39.39
CA ASN A 387 -4.66 17.53 39.78
C ASN A 387 -6.13 17.54 40.24
N CYS A 388 -7.00 16.77 39.58
CA CYS A 388 -8.38 16.57 40.02
C CYS A 388 -8.48 15.81 41.37
N ARG A 389 -7.55 14.95 41.74
CA ARG A 389 -7.60 14.25 43.05
C ARG A 389 -7.09 15.13 44.19
N MET A 390 -5.97 15.81 43.98
CA MET A 390 -5.31 16.68 44.97
C MET A 390 -6.19 17.81 45.49
N GLN A 391 -7.15 18.27 44.69
CA GLN A 391 -8.09 19.32 45.09
C GLN A 391 -9.34 18.80 45.85
N VAL A 392 -9.53 17.48 46.00
CA VAL A 392 -10.65 16.87 46.77
C VAL A 392 -10.25 16.57 48.21
N SER A 393 -8.97 16.25 48.41
CA SER A 393 -8.33 16.04 49.71
C SER A 393 -8.01 17.37 50.37
#